data_AF-A0A6I9Q1L4-F1
#
_entry.id   AF-A0A6I9Q1L4-F1
#
_cell.length_a   1.000
_cell.length_b   1.000
_cell.length_c   1.000
_cell.angle_alpha   90.00
_cell.angle_beta   90.00
_cell.angle_gamma   90.00
#
_symmetry.space_group_name_H-M   'P 1'
#
loop_
_entity.id
_entity.type
_entity.pdbx_description
1 polymer ?
#
loop_
_entity_poly.entity_id
_entity_poly.type
_entity_poly.pdbx_seq_one_letter_code
_entity_poly.pdbx_strand_id
1 'polypeptide(L)'
;MLKQSLPTSFQVFKNLQLFLENKQPEDDLFDRLNTSILNKHLQELMDGLTAKVFRTYNASITLQQQLKELACPDDSLPAKVLSYNRANRAVAILCNHQRAPPKTFEKSMQNLQTKVNACVPPFFCFVVTPQTMMPL
;
A
#
# COMPACT_ATOMS: atom_id res chain seq x y z
N MET A 1 13.24 -7.62 -2.67
CA MET A 1 12.25 -6.92 -3.52
C MET A 1 10.98 -7.76 -3.50
N LEU A 2 9.85 -7.21 -3.05
CA LEU A 2 8.58 -7.96 -3.12
C LEU A 2 8.21 -8.12 -4.59
N LYS A 3 8.07 -9.37 -5.07
CA LYS A 3 7.53 -9.63 -6.40
C LYS A 3 6.03 -9.36 -6.34
N GLN A 4 5.58 -8.31 -6.99
CA GLN A 4 4.16 -7.99 -7.12
C GLN A 4 3.64 -8.66 -8.40
N SER A 5 2.67 -9.56 -8.26
CA SER A 5 1.92 -10.08 -9.40
C SER A 5 0.73 -9.15 -9.65
N LEU A 6 0.65 -8.58 -10.84
CA LEU A 6 -0.41 -7.65 -11.23
C LEU A 6 -1.06 -8.14 -12.52
N PRO A 7 -2.40 -8.30 -12.55
CA PRO A 7 -3.08 -8.52 -13.81
C PRO A 7 -2.92 -7.28 -14.69
N THR A 8 -2.61 -7.48 -15.96
CA THR A 8 -2.47 -6.42 -16.96
C THR A 8 -3.41 -6.66 -18.12
N SER A 9 -3.64 -5.63 -18.95
CA SER A 9 -4.40 -5.80 -20.17
C SER A 9 -3.61 -6.62 -21.19
N PHE A 10 -4.33 -7.34 -22.05
CA PHE A 10 -3.73 -8.16 -23.10
C PHE A 10 -2.74 -7.38 -23.97
N GLN A 11 -3.06 -6.13 -24.31
CA GLN A 11 -2.18 -5.29 -25.12
C GLN A 11 -0.86 -4.95 -24.40
N VAL A 12 -0.91 -4.66 -23.10
CA VAL A 12 0.30 -4.38 -22.30
C VAL A 12 1.15 -5.64 -22.22
N PHE A 13 0.55 -6.80 -21.95
CA PHE A 13 1.26 -8.07 -21.92
C PHE A 13 1.96 -8.39 -23.24
N LYS A 14 1.25 -8.27 -24.37
CA LYS A 14 1.81 -8.48 -25.71
C LYS A 14 2.98 -7.53 -26.00
N ASN A 15 2.84 -6.24 -25.66
CA ASN A 15 3.91 -5.27 -25.84
C ASN A 15 5.14 -5.60 -24.98
N LEU A 16 4.94 -6.06 -23.74
CA LEU A 16 6.03 -6.48 -22.87
C LEU A 16 6.79 -7.69 -23.43
N GLN A 17 6.10 -8.64 -24.05
CA GLN A 17 6.77 -9.75 -24.72
C GLN A 17 7.67 -9.25 -25.86
N LEU A 18 7.17 -8.35 -26.71
CA LEU A 18 7.94 -7.74 -27.80
C LEU A 18 9.15 -6.95 -27.27
N PHE A 19 9.02 -6.24 -26.14
CA PHE A 19 10.13 -5.48 -25.54
C PHE A 19 11.23 -6.36 -24.94
N LEU A 20 10.95 -7.65 -24.71
CA LEU A 20 11.93 -8.63 -24.22
C LEU A 20 12.59 -9.44 -25.34
N GLU A 21 12.06 -9.41 -26.57
CA GLU A 21 12.62 -10.17 -27.68
C GLU A 21 14.06 -9.74 -27.99
N ASN A 22 14.95 -10.72 -28.13
CA ASN A 22 16.38 -10.55 -28.41
C ASN A 22 17.16 -9.73 -27.38
N LYS A 23 16.67 -9.61 -26.14
CA LYS A 23 17.36 -8.95 -25.03
C LYS A 23 18.02 -9.93 -24.08
N GLN A 24 19.19 -9.57 -23.58
CA GLN A 24 19.82 -10.23 -22.43
C GLN A 24 19.18 -9.76 -21.11
N PRO A 25 19.32 -10.50 -20.01
CA PRO A 25 18.78 -10.11 -18.71
C PRO A 25 19.26 -8.75 -18.19
N GLU A 26 20.43 -8.29 -18.64
CA GLU A 26 21.05 -7.03 -18.26
C GLU A 26 20.62 -5.84 -19.15
N ASP A 27 19.98 -6.11 -20.29
CA ASP A 27 19.56 -5.06 -21.21
C ASP A 27 18.34 -4.29 -20.68
N ASP A 28 18.29 -2.99 -20.96
CA ASP A 28 17.16 -2.15 -20.58
C ASP A 28 15.86 -2.61 -21.26
N LEU A 29 14.80 -2.83 -20.47
CA LEU A 29 13.49 -3.22 -20.99
C LEU A 29 12.93 -2.20 -21.99
N PHE A 30 13.12 -0.91 -21.73
CA PHE A 30 12.71 0.20 -22.59
C PHE A 30 13.92 0.94 -23.17
N ASP A 31 14.66 0.25 -24.05
CA ASP A 31 15.93 0.69 -24.66
C ASP A 31 15.82 2.02 -25.45
N ARG A 32 14.63 2.35 -25.94
CA ARG A 32 14.37 3.58 -26.72
C ARG A 32 13.68 4.69 -25.91
N LEU A 33 13.51 4.50 -24.60
CA LEU A 33 12.82 5.43 -23.73
C LEU A 33 13.74 5.90 -22.61
N ASN A 34 13.73 7.21 -22.36
CA ASN A 34 14.38 7.79 -21.19
C ASN A 34 13.46 8.80 -20.52
N THR A 35 13.84 9.25 -19.33
CA THR A 35 13.04 10.18 -18.52
C THR A 35 12.81 11.52 -19.21
N SER A 36 13.75 11.99 -20.03
CA SER A 36 13.61 13.25 -20.79
C SER A 36 12.55 13.14 -21.88
N ILE A 37 12.56 12.06 -22.67
CA ILE A 37 11.56 11.80 -23.71
C ILE A 37 10.17 11.67 -23.08
N LEU A 38 10.07 10.89 -21.99
CA LEU A 38 8.81 10.70 -21.28
C LEU A 38 8.25 12.02 -20.74
N ASN A 39 9.05 12.80 -20.02
CA ASN A 39 8.56 14.06 -19.45
C ASN A 39 8.26 15.11 -20.52
N LYS A 40 8.99 15.13 -21.65
CA LYS A 40 8.64 15.99 -22.78
C LYS A 40 7.26 15.65 -23.32
N HIS A 41 6.98 14.37 -23.55
CA HIS A 41 5.66 13.92 -24.00
C HIS A 41 4.57 14.27 -22.98
N LEU A 42 4.82 14.10 -21.68
CA LEU A 42 3.87 14.48 -20.63
C LEU A 42 3.58 15.99 -20.62
N GLN A 43 4.60 16.83 -20.80
CA GLN A 43 4.45 18.29 -20.87
C GLN A 43 3.60 18.71 -22.08
N GLU A 44 3.71 18.02 -23.22
CA GLU A 44 2.88 18.26 -24.41
C GLU A 44 1.39 17.95 -24.15
N LEU A 45 1.09 17.06 -23.20
CA LEU A 45 -0.29 16.72 -22.82
C LEU A 45 -0.88 17.72 -21.80
N MET A 46 -0.05 18.23 -20.88
CA MET A 46 -0.46 19.22 -19.89
C MET A 46 0.76 19.98 -19.36
N ASP A 47 0.64 21.30 -19.27
CA ASP A 47 1.71 22.13 -18.74
C ASP A 47 2.09 21.77 -17.29
N GLY A 48 3.37 21.50 -17.07
CA GLY A 48 3.94 21.15 -15.77
C GLY A 48 3.79 19.67 -15.40
N LEU A 49 3.23 18.84 -16.29
CA LEU A 49 3.07 17.41 -16.03
C LEU A 49 4.40 16.67 -16.13
N THR A 50 4.74 15.92 -15.09
CA THR A 50 5.92 15.04 -15.06
C THR A 50 5.58 13.71 -14.43
N ALA A 51 6.43 12.70 -14.61
CA ALA A 51 6.24 11.37 -14.03
C ALA A 51 6.08 11.42 -12.48
N LYS A 52 6.73 12.37 -11.80
CA LYS A 52 6.62 12.54 -10.33
C LYS A 52 5.21 12.98 -9.89
N VAL A 53 4.51 13.76 -10.73
CA VAL A 53 3.16 14.23 -10.42
C VAL A 53 2.21 13.06 -10.22
N PHE A 54 2.33 11.99 -11.02
CA PHE A 54 1.50 10.78 -10.86
C PHE A 54 1.65 10.10 -9.50
N ARG A 55 2.87 10.00 -8.95
CA ARG A 55 3.07 9.42 -7.61
C ARG A 55 2.37 10.24 -6.53
N THR A 56 2.45 11.57 -6.64
CA THR A 56 1.84 12.49 -5.66
C THR A 56 0.31 12.48 -5.79
N TYR A 57 -0.19 12.55 -7.03
CA TYR A 57 -1.62 12.48 -7.32
C TYR A 57 -2.23 11.17 -6.81
N ASN A 58 -1.65 10.02 -7.16
CA ASN A 58 -2.14 8.71 -6.73
C ASN A 58 -2.11 8.57 -5.20
N ALA A 59 -1.06 9.08 -4.52
CA ALA A 59 -1.01 9.07 -3.07
C ALA A 59 -2.12 9.92 -2.44
N SER A 60 -2.31 11.14 -2.92
CA SER A 60 -3.32 12.07 -2.41
C SER A 60 -4.74 11.58 -2.65
N ILE A 61 -5.06 11.10 -3.85
CA ILE A 61 -6.40 10.62 -4.18
C ILE A 61 -6.76 9.36 -3.39
N THR A 62 -5.81 8.42 -3.23
CA THR A 62 -6.02 7.23 -2.40
C THR A 62 -6.25 7.62 -0.94
N LEU A 63 -5.48 8.56 -0.38
CA LEU A 63 -5.71 9.02 0.99
C LEU A 63 -7.11 9.61 1.15
N GLN A 64 -7.52 10.48 0.23
CA GLN A 64 -8.82 11.13 0.27
C GLN A 64 -9.97 10.11 0.19
N GLN A 65 -9.88 9.14 -0.72
CA GLN A 65 -10.87 8.07 -0.87
C GLN A 65 -10.94 7.20 0.38
N GLN A 66 -9.79 6.77 0.92
CA GLN A 66 -9.74 5.94 2.12
C GLN A 66 -10.27 6.68 3.36
N LEU A 67 -10.00 7.98 3.50
CA LEU A 67 -10.60 8.77 4.57
C LEU A 67 -12.11 8.91 4.42
N LYS A 68 -12.61 9.08 3.19
CA LYS A 68 -14.06 9.13 2.93
C LYS A 68 -14.76 7.82 3.28
N GLU A 69 -14.09 6.69 3.07
CA GLU A 69 -14.64 5.36 3.36
C GLU A 69 -14.52 4.96 4.84
N LEU A 70 -13.42 5.33 5.51
CA LEU A 70 -13.07 4.82 6.84
C LEU A 70 -13.36 5.77 8.00
N ALA A 71 -13.54 7.07 7.75
CA ALA A 71 -13.73 8.05 8.82
C ALA A 71 -15.23 8.32 9.09
N CYS A 72 -15.65 8.17 10.35
CA CYS A 72 -16.96 8.62 10.81
C CYS A 72 -16.86 9.93 11.60
N PRO A 73 -17.71 10.94 11.33
CA PRO A 73 -17.71 12.21 12.07
C PRO A 73 -17.95 12.05 13.57
N ASP A 74 -18.75 11.06 13.96
CA ASP A 74 -19.15 10.83 15.35
C ASP A 74 -18.15 9.99 16.15
N ASP A 75 -17.08 9.52 15.50
CA ASP A 75 -16.05 8.73 16.17
C ASP A 75 -15.28 9.55 17.22
N SER A 76 -14.93 8.85 18.30
CA SER A 76 -13.97 9.34 19.29
C SER A 76 -12.62 9.67 18.63
N LEU A 77 -11.87 10.61 19.22
CA LEU A 77 -10.56 11.00 18.70
C LEU A 77 -9.60 9.80 18.48
N PRO A 78 -9.49 8.81 19.40
CA PRO A 78 -8.67 7.62 19.16
C PRO A 78 -9.12 6.79 17.95
N ALA A 79 -10.43 6.66 17.72
CA ALA A 79 -10.97 5.95 16.57
C ALA A 79 -10.66 6.68 15.25
N LYS A 80 -10.78 8.02 15.23
CA LYS A 80 -10.37 8.84 14.07
C LYS A 80 -8.88 8.70 13.73
N VAL A 81 -8.02 8.67 14.74
CA VAL A 81 -6.57 8.43 14.54
C VAL A 81 -6.32 7.04 13.96
N LEU A 82 -7.06 6.02 14.41
CA LEU A 82 -6.97 4.67 13.85
C LEU A 82 -7.38 4.64 12.38
N SER A 83 -8.51 5.26 12.01
CA SER A 83 -8.96 5.34 10.61
C SER A 83 -7.95 6.09 9.73
N TYR A 84 -7.38 7.20 10.22
CA TYR A 84 -6.31 7.90 9.52
C TYR A 84 -5.08 7.03 9.29
N ASN A 85 -4.61 6.30 10.32
CA ASN A 85 -3.46 5.41 10.20
C ASN A 85 -3.71 4.26 9.22
N ARG A 86 -4.94 3.75 9.15
CA ARG A 86 -5.34 2.74 8.16
C ARG A 86 -5.30 3.31 6.74
N ALA A 87 -5.87 4.50 6.53
CA ALA A 87 -5.83 5.19 5.24
C ALA A 87 -4.38 5.47 4.79
N ASN A 88 -3.54 5.98 5.70
CA ASN A 88 -2.13 6.25 5.41
C ASN A 88 -1.33 4.96 5.12
N ARG A 89 -1.68 3.85 5.76
CA ARG A 89 -1.08 2.54 5.46
C ARG A 89 -1.38 2.09 4.02
N ALA A 90 -2.59 2.31 3.52
CA ALA A 90 -2.94 1.98 2.13
C ALA A 90 -2.07 2.79 1.13
N VAL A 91 -1.85 4.07 1.40
CA VAL A 91 -0.94 4.92 0.60
C VAL A 91 0.50 4.42 0.65
N ALA A 92 1.00 4.04 1.83
CA ALA A 92 2.34 3.49 1.98
C ALA A 92 2.53 2.19 1.17
N ILE A 93 1.51 1.32 1.15
CA ILE A 93 1.51 0.09 0.33
C ILE A 93 1.56 0.44 -1.17
N LEU A 94 0.69 1.35 -1.63
CA LEU A 94 0.67 1.80 -3.02
C LEU A 94 2.02 2.39 -3.47
N CYS A 95 2.66 3.17 -2.60
CA CYS A 95 3.95 3.79 -2.86
C CYS A 95 5.15 2.85 -2.63
N ASN A 96 4.92 1.60 -2.24
CA ASN A 96 5.93 0.61 -1.86
C ASN A 96 6.90 1.13 -0.76
N HIS A 97 6.40 1.94 0.16
CA HIS A 97 7.17 2.40 1.32
C HIS A 97 7.23 1.29 2.37
N GLN A 98 8.38 0.65 2.49
CA GLN A 98 8.61 -0.45 3.43
C GLN A 98 9.44 -0.01 4.63
N ARG A 99 9.20 -0.63 5.78
CA ARG A 99 9.99 -0.45 6.98
C ARG A 99 10.31 -1.82 7.58
N ALA A 100 11.58 -2.08 7.86
CA ALA A 100 11.98 -3.27 8.58
C ALA A 100 11.41 -3.23 10.00
N PRO A 101 10.90 -4.36 10.53
CA PRO A 101 10.43 -4.42 11.91
C PRO A 101 11.60 -4.09 12.85
N PRO A 102 11.40 -3.20 13.86
CA PRO A 102 12.41 -2.94 14.87
C PRO A 102 12.77 -4.22 15.65
N LYS A 103 14.01 -4.33 16.11
CA LYS A 103 14.48 -5.50 16.90
C LYS A 103 13.66 -5.77 18.17
N THR A 104 13.00 -4.75 18.71
CA THR A 104 12.18 -4.81 19.93
C THR A 104 10.68 -4.96 19.67
N PHE A 105 10.27 -5.21 18.42
CA PHE A 105 8.87 -5.23 18.01
C PHE A 105 8.04 -6.23 18.82
N GLU A 106 8.49 -7.48 18.91
CA GLU A 106 7.77 -8.56 19.60
C GLU A 106 7.56 -8.26 21.09
N LYS A 107 8.63 -7.83 21.77
CA LYS A 107 8.56 -7.43 23.19
C LYS A 107 7.58 -6.27 23.41
N SER A 108 7.54 -5.31 22.48
CA SER A 108 6.62 -4.17 22.56
C SER A 108 5.16 -4.60 22.38
N MET A 109 4.89 -5.52 21.46
CA MET A 109 3.56 -6.09 21.23
C MET A 109 3.08 -6.92 22.42
N GLN A 110 3.94 -7.75 23.01
CA GLN A 110 3.63 -8.53 24.22
C GLN A 110 3.24 -7.61 25.37
N ASN A 111 4.04 -6.57 25.64
CA ASN A 111 3.74 -5.60 26.70
C ASN A 111 2.41 -4.88 26.50
N LEU A 112 2.05 -4.57 25.25
CA LEU A 112 0.76 -3.96 24.91
C LEU A 112 -0.39 -4.93 25.19
N GLN A 113 -0.24 -6.20 24.78
CA GLN A 113 -1.27 -7.22 25.00
C GLN A 113 -1.51 -7.50 26.48
N THR A 114 -0.45 -7.58 27.29
CA THR A 114 -0.57 -7.76 28.75
C THR A 114 -1.37 -6.62 29.38
N LYS A 115 -1.14 -5.37 28.96
CA LYS A 115 -1.88 -4.21 29.46
C LYS A 115 -3.36 -4.24 29.05
N VAL A 116 -3.65 -4.64 27.81
CA VAL A 116 -5.04 -4.81 27.33
C VAL A 116 -5.76 -5.86 28.16
N ASN A 117 -5.14 -7.03 28.36
CA ASN A 117 -5.74 -8.14 29.12
C ASN A 117 -5.99 -7.77 30.59
N ALA A 118 -5.15 -6.91 31.19
CA ALA A 118 -5.36 -6.42 32.55
C ALA A 118 -6.50 -5.39 32.67
N CYS A 119 -6.86 -4.71 31.58
CA CYS A 119 -7.92 -3.70 31.55
C CYS A 119 -9.30 -4.28 31.18
N VAL A 120 -9.35 -5.47 30.58
CA VAL A 120 -10.61 -6.15 30.23
C VAL A 120 -11.03 -7.08 31.38
N PRO A 121 -12.20 -6.86 32.01
CA PRO A 121 -12.64 -7.71 33.10
C PRO A 121 -12.83 -9.17 32.62
N PRO A 122 -12.57 -10.17 33.48
CA PRO A 122 -12.53 -11.59 33.10
C PRO A 122 -13.83 -12.11 32.46
N PHE A 123 -14.97 -11.47 32.74
CA PHE A 123 -16.27 -11.78 32.12
C PHE A 123 -16.35 -11.51 30.61
N PHE A 124 -15.55 -10.58 30.07
CA PHE A 124 -15.56 -10.25 28.63
C PHE A 124 -14.63 -11.14 27.80
N CYS A 125 -13.73 -11.90 28.44
CA CYS A 125 -12.78 -12.78 27.75
C CYS A 125 -13.48 -13.99 27.08
N PHE A 126 -14.68 -14.36 27.54
CA PHE A 126 -15.44 -15.50 27.00
C PHE A 126 -16.23 -15.20 25.72
N VAL A 127 -16.41 -13.92 25.34
CA VAL A 127 -17.29 -13.56 24.21
C VAL A 127 -16.50 -13.31 22.92
N VAL A 128 -15.17 -13.23 22.98
CA VAL A 128 -14.34 -12.90 21.81
C VAL A 128 -13.20 -13.90 21.66
N THR A 129 -13.50 -15.11 21.16
CA THR A 129 -12.72 -16.03 20.29
C THR A 129 -13.17 -17.51 20.49
N PRO A 130 -12.93 -18.46 19.56
CA PRO A 130 -13.36 -18.55 18.17
C PRO A 130 -14.11 -19.89 17.93
N GLN A 131 -15.42 -19.88 17.65
CA GLN A 131 -16.18 -21.11 17.41
C GLN A 131 -16.22 -21.57 15.94
N THR A 132 -15.21 -21.20 15.14
CA THR A 132 -14.96 -21.82 13.83
C THR A 132 -13.54 -22.34 13.79
N MET A 133 -13.30 -23.39 14.56
CA MET A 133 -12.29 -24.39 14.24
C MET A 133 -13.05 -25.71 14.04
N MET A 134 -13.38 -26.04 12.79
CA MET A 134 -13.61 -27.43 12.39
C MET A 134 -12.40 -27.85 11.55
N PRO A 135 -11.67 -28.89 11.95
CA PRO A 135 -10.73 -29.57 11.09
C PRO A 135 -11.47 -30.65 10.28
N LEU A 136 -11.62 -30.41 8.97
CA LEU A 136 -11.45 -31.34 7.85
C LEU A 136 -11.56 -30.53 6.55
#